data_AF-D2VPA3-F1
#
_entry.id   AF-D2VPA3-F1
#
_cell.length_a   1.000
_cell.length_b   1.000
_cell.length_c   1.000
_cell.angle_alpha   90.00
_cell.angle_beta   90.00
_cell.angle_gamma   90.00
#
_symmetry.space_group_name_H-M   'P 1'
#
loop_
_entity.id
_entity.type
_entity.pdbx_description
1 polymer ?
#
loop_
_entity_poly.entity_id
_entity_poly.type
_entity_poly.pdbx_seq_one_letter_code
_entity_poly.pdbx_strand_id
1 'polypeptide(L)'
;MGGSASCMGNKQSSDQDTEKNKGGKGAQPHSDDEFLTGKVLIPWSDQEYKLGVNMIDEQHKVLVILINKLNHAINMGDMDLILEVFERLAIYTDFHFKEEESLMDRCIAYEASVKDNHKETHRKFISKIFSLKSKVEETHNSRFAMEALMFLSDWLITHICITDKKLCRFLKAENIDKDYHRNQAMDDIKNYEVSIPQQPQE
;
A
#
# COMPACT_ATOMS: atom_id res chain seq x y z
N MET A 1 -64.79 49.39 -33.27
CA MET A 1 -66.06 48.87 -32.71
C MET A 1 -66.32 47.50 -33.33
N GLY A 2 -66.47 46.46 -32.50
CA GLY A 2 -67.09 45.15 -32.79
C GLY A 2 -66.37 44.26 -33.82
N GLY A 3 -65.98 43.01 -33.57
CA GLY A 3 -66.36 42.04 -32.54
C GLY A 3 -66.85 40.76 -33.21
N SER A 4 -66.48 39.60 -32.63
CA SER A 4 -66.83 38.19 -33.00
C SER A 4 -65.80 37.51 -33.91
N ALA A 5 -65.42 36.23 -33.76
CA ALA A 5 -65.91 35.14 -32.91
C ALA A 5 -64.82 34.07 -32.67
N SER A 6 -64.95 33.39 -31.52
CA SER A 6 -64.88 31.93 -31.28
C SER A 6 -64.10 31.00 -32.25
N CYS A 7 -63.19 30.18 -31.70
CA CYS A 7 -63.25 28.72 -31.87
C CYS A 7 -62.35 27.97 -30.87
N MET A 8 -62.95 26.99 -30.18
CA MET A 8 -62.27 25.90 -29.48
C MET A 8 -61.60 24.95 -30.48
N GLY A 9 -60.44 24.42 -30.12
CA GLY A 9 -59.73 23.39 -30.87
C GLY A 9 -58.76 22.65 -29.95
N ASN A 10 -59.30 21.72 -29.15
CA ASN A 10 -58.53 20.81 -28.31
C ASN A 10 -57.84 19.78 -29.21
N LYS A 11 -56.50 19.80 -29.29
CA LYS A 11 -55.71 18.80 -30.01
C LYS A 11 -54.98 17.90 -29.02
N GLN A 12 -55.15 16.60 -29.26
CA GLN A 12 -54.47 15.47 -28.66
C GLN A 12 -52.94 15.64 -28.74
N SER A 13 -52.23 15.42 -27.63
CA SER A 13 -50.95 14.71 -27.68
C SER A 13 -50.95 13.66 -26.56
N SER A 14 -50.88 12.41 -26.99
CA SER A 14 -50.62 11.25 -26.17
C SER A 14 -49.14 10.95 -26.31
N ASP A 15 -48.32 11.58 -25.47
CA ASP A 15 -46.90 11.24 -25.37
C ASP A 15 -46.77 10.17 -24.30
N GLN A 16 -46.58 8.92 -24.76
CA GLN A 16 -46.22 7.80 -23.92
C GLN A 16 -44.76 7.95 -23.51
N ASP A 17 -44.56 8.07 -22.21
CA ASP A 17 -43.27 8.05 -21.54
C ASP A 17 -42.49 6.77 -21.85
N THR A 18 -41.21 6.97 -22.10
CA THR A 18 -40.20 5.94 -22.32
C THR A 18 -39.90 5.23 -20.98
N GLU A 19 -40.29 3.97 -20.90
CA GLU A 19 -40.06 3.13 -19.73
C GLU A 19 -38.57 2.78 -19.62
N LYS A 20 -37.91 3.41 -18.64
CA LYS A 20 -36.53 3.13 -18.25
C LYS A 20 -36.44 1.77 -17.57
N ASN A 21 -35.69 0.89 -18.22
CA ASN A 21 -34.96 -0.25 -17.68
C ASN A 21 -34.42 0.01 -16.25
N LYS A 22 -34.91 -0.75 -15.26
CA LYS A 22 -34.21 -1.00 -13.99
C LYS A 22 -34.39 -2.46 -13.61
N GLY A 23 -33.42 -3.27 -14.01
CA GLY A 23 -33.19 -4.59 -13.44
C GLY A 23 -32.90 -4.47 -11.95
N GLY A 24 -33.83 -4.94 -11.12
CA GLY A 24 -33.54 -5.32 -9.75
C GLY A 24 -32.91 -6.70 -9.74
N LYS A 25 -31.60 -6.78 -9.48
CA LYS A 25 -30.98 -8.00 -8.96
C LYS A 25 -30.53 -7.70 -7.54
N GLY A 26 -31.11 -8.45 -6.61
CA GLY A 26 -30.80 -8.38 -5.20
C GLY A 26 -29.32 -8.62 -4.95
N ALA A 27 -28.77 -7.85 -4.03
CA ALA A 27 -27.45 -8.07 -3.47
C ALA A 27 -27.42 -9.46 -2.83
N GLN A 28 -26.65 -10.37 -3.43
CA GLN A 28 -26.23 -11.60 -2.78
C GLN A 28 -25.09 -11.26 -1.80
N PRO A 29 -25.01 -11.91 -0.64
CA PRO A 29 -23.91 -11.69 0.30
C PRO A 29 -22.65 -12.29 -0.32
N HIS A 30 -21.67 -11.44 -0.63
CA HIS A 30 -20.36 -11.87 -1.07
C HIS A 30 -19.68 -12.57 0.11
N SER A 31 -19.54 -13.89 0.01
CA SER A 31 -18.76 -14.70 0.94
C SER A 31 -17.28 -14.30 0.85
N ASP A 32 -16.60 -14.29 2.00
CA ASP A 32 -15.21 -13.84 2.22
C ASP A 32 -14.12 -14.56 1.39
N ASP A 33 -14.49 -15.38 0.40
CA ASP A 33 -13.62 -16.15 -0.49
C ASP A 33 -13.27 -15.41 -1.80
N GLU A 34 -13.91 -14.27 -2.09
CA GLU A 34 -13.64 -13.44 -3.29
C GLU A 34 -12.38 -12.55 -3.15
N PHE A 35 -11.53 -12.82 -2.15
CA PHE A 35 -10.24 -12.14 -1.95
C PHE A 35 -9.07 -12.79 -2.71
N LEU A 36 -9.26 -13.98 -3.31
CA LEU A 36 -8.17 -14.84 -3.81
C LEU A 36 -8.05 -14.97 -5.33
N THR A 37 -8.59 -14.03 -6.12
CA THR A 37 -8.33 -14.03 -7.58
C THR A 37 -6.97 -13.43 -7.96
N GLY A 38 -6.27 -12.77 -7.02
CA GLY A 38 -4.91 -12.24 -7.20
C GLY A 38 -3.87 -12.99 -6.36
N LYS A 39 -2.90 -13.64 -7.02
CA LYS A 39 -1.74 -14.27 -6.35
C LYS A 39 -1.00 -13.23 -5.51
N VAL A 40 -0.73 -13.54 -4.23
CA VAL A 40 0.16 -12.74 -3.36
C VAL A 40 1.51 -12.57 -4.07
N LEU A 41 1.97 -11.33 -4.23
CA LEU A 41 3.20 -11.03 -4.96
C LEU A 41 4.44 -11.46 -4.17
N ILE A 42 4.46 -11.10 -2.87
CA ILE A 42 5.57 -11.37 -1.96
C ILE A 42 5.00 -12.09 -0.73
N PRO A 43 5.06 -13.44 -0.67
CA PRO A 43 4.74 -14.14 0.57
C PRO A 43 5.83 -13.86 1.62
N TRP A 44 5.43 -13.55 2.85
CA TRP A 44 6.42 -13.42 3.93
C TRP A 44 6.99 -14.80 4.27
N SER A 45 8.32 -14.90 4.30
CA SER A 45 9.04 -16.12 4.70
C SER A 45 9.99 -15.82 5.85
N ASP A 46 9.73 -16.41 7.02
CA ASP A 46 10.64 -16.31 8.16
C ASP A 46 12.02 -16.91 7.83
N GLN A 47 12.10 -17.88 6.92
CA GLN A 47 13.38 -18.47 6.49
C GLN A 47 14.21 -17.51 5.64
N GLU A 48 13.57 -16.68 4.82
CA GLU A 48 14.27 -15.78 3.90
C GLU A 48 14.51 -14.39 4.51
N TYR A 49 13.52 -13.83 5.19
CA TYR A 49 13.47 -12.39 5.51
C TYR A 49 13.65 -12.08 7.00
N LYS A 50 13.54 -13.06 7.89
CA LYS A 50 13.72 -12.82 9.33
C LYS A 50 15.16 -12.52 9.67
N LEU A 51 15.39 -11.36 10.29
CA LEU A 51 16.71 -10.89 10.69
C LEU A 51 16.97 -11.12 12.19
N GLY A 52 15.93 -11.42 12.96
CA GLY A 52 16.00 -11.71 14.39
C GLY A 52 16.10 -10.45 15.26
N VAL A 53 15.68 -9.31 14.73
CA VAL A 53 15.48 -8.06 15.47
C VAL A 53 14.00 -7.75 15.38
N ASN A 54 13.24 -8.06 16.44
CA ASN A 54 11.77 -8.09 16.40
C ASN A 54 11.13 -6.80 15.86
N MET A 55 11.67 -5.64 16.24
CA MET A 55 11.20 -4.35 15.72
C MET A 55 11.25 -4.30 14.19
N ILE A 56 12.41 -4.65 13.63
CA ILE A 56 12.69 -4.57 12.20
C ILE A 56 11.88 -5.63 11.46
N ASP A 57 11.85 -6.87 11.97
CA ASP A 57 11.09 -7.98 11.36
C ASP A 57 9.59 -7.65 11.28
N GLU A 58 9.00 -7.07 12.33
CA GLU A 58 7.60 -6.66 12.32
C GLU A 58 7.34 -5.46 11.40
N GLN A 59 8.29 -4.54 11.30
CA GLN A 59 8.22 -3.42 10.36
C GLN A 59 8.25 -3.89 8.90
N HIS A 60 9.18 -4.78 8.56
CA HIS A 60 9.29 -5.36 7.22
C HIS A 60 8.04 -6.14 6.80
N LYS A 61 7.40 -6.87 7.71
CA LYS A 61 6.11 -7.56 7.42
C LYS A 61 5.03 -6.60 6.96
N VAL A 62 4.90 -5.45 7.62
CA VAL A 62 3.90 -4.44 7.24
C VAL A 62 4.25 -3.83 5.88
N LEU A 63 5.52 -3.56 5.58
CA LEU A 63 5.92 -3.10 4.24
C LEU A 63 5.56 -4.12 3.16
N VAL A 64 5.81 -5.41 3.40
CA VAL A 64 5.42 -6.51 2.49
C VAL A 64 3.89 -6.56 2.32
N ILE A 65 3.12 -6.38 3.39
CA ILE A 65 1.65 -6.30 3.32
C ILE A 65 1.21 -5.13 2.44
N LEU A 66 1.76 -3.93 2.64
CA LEU A 66 1.43 -2.75 1.85
C LEU A 66 1.78 -2.94 0.36
N ILE A 67 2.91 -3.57 0.04
CA ILE A 67 3.28 -3.89 -1.35
C ILE A 67 2.29 -4.88 -1.97
N ASN A 68 1.88 -5.91 -1.22
CA ASN A 68 0.87 -6.85 -1.70
C ASN A 68 -0.51 -6.20 -1.90
N LYS A 69 -0.88 -5.24 -1.03
CA LYS A 69 -2.10 -4.42 -1.21
C LYS A 69 -2.01 -3.56 -2.46
N LEU A 70 -0.84 -2.96 -2.75
CA LEU A 70 -0.63 -2.20 -3.98
C LEU A 70 -0.81 -3.10 -5.22
N ASN A 71 -0.23 -4.31 -5.20
CA ASN A 71 -0.43 -5.30 -6.26
C ASN A 71 -1.92 -5.64 -6.46
N HIS A 72 -2.65 -5.86 -5.37
CA HIS A 72 -4.08 -6.12 -5.42
C HIS A 72 -4.85 -4.95 -6.05
N ALA A 73 -4.61 -3.72 -5.59
CA ALA A 73 -5.26 -2.51 -6.10
C ALA A 73 -5.00 -2.31 -7.62
N ILE A 74 -3.77 -2.58 -8.06
CA ILE A 74 -3.39 -2.56 -9.49
C ILE A 74 -4.17 -3.60 -10.29
N ASN A 75 -4.28 -4.83 -9.78
CA ASN A 75 -5.01 -5.91 -10.46
C ASN A 75 -6.52 -5.63 -10.54
N MET A 76 -7.07 -4.95 -9.55
CA MET A 76 -8.48 -4.50 -9.55
C MET A 76 -8.71 -3.27 -10.43
N GLY A 77 -7.65 -2.55 -10.82
CA GLY A 77 -7.76 -1.27 -11.52
C GLY A 77 -8.36 -0.16 -10.64
N ASP A 78 -8.27 -0.29 -9.31
CA ASP A 78 -8.82 0.66 -8.35
C ASP A 78 -7.81 1.79 -8.09
N MET A 79 -8.00 2.91 -8.80
CA MET A 79 -7.10 4.06 -8.71
C MET A 79 -7.13 4.74 -7.34
N ASP A 80 -8.28 4.79 -6.67
CA ASP A 80 -8.39 5.43 -5.36
C ASP A 80 -7.63 4.61 -4.31
N LEU A 81 -7.79 3.28 -4.35
CA LEU A 81 -7.05 2.37 -3.49
C LEU A 81 -5.54 2.40 -3.78
N ILE A 82 -5.13 2.50 -5.05
CA ILE A 82 -3.70 2.66 -5.41
C ILE A 82 -3.11 3.90 -4.74
N LEU A 83 -3.78 5.06 -4.85
CA LEU A 83 -3.31 6.31 -4.27
C LEU A 83 -3.28 6.25 -2.73
N GLU A 84 -4.30 5.64 -2.12
CA GLU A 84 -4.35 5.42 -0.67
C GLU A 84 -3.17 4.55 -0.21
N VAL A 85 -2.88 3.46 -0.90
CA VAL A 85 -1.76 2.56 -0.55
C VAL A 85 -0.41 3.27 -0.74
N PHE A 86 -0.25 4.10 -1.77
CA PHE A 86 0.97 4.90 -1.94
C PHE A 86 1.22 5.87 -0.79
N GLU A 87 0.18 6.57 -0.32
CA GLU A 87 0.31 7.48 0.81
C GLU A 87 0.76 6.72 2.08
N ARG A 88 0.14 5.56 2.34
CA ARG A 88 0.52 4.69 3.46
C ARG A 88 1.94 4.16 3.34
N LEU A 89 2.35 3.71 2.15
CA LEU A 89 3.71 3.25 1.88
C LEU A 89 4.73 4.36 2.17
N ALA A 90 4.47 5.59 1.72
CA ALA A 90 5.37 6.71 1.94
C ALA A 90 5.55 7.02 3.44
N ILE A 91 4.43 7.15 4.18
CA ILE A 91 4.44 7.43 5.62
C ILE A 91 5.16 6.31 6.38
N TYR A 92 4.82 5.06 6.09
CA TYR A 92 5.34 3.93 6.85
C TYR A 92 6.81 3.64 6.55
N THR A 93 7.23 3.80 5.29
CA THR A 93 8.64 3.66 4.93
C THR A 93 9.50 4.71 5.61
N ASP A 94 9.08 5.98 5.63
CA ASP A 94 9.80 7.05 6.32
C ASP A 94 9.91 6.78 7.83
N PHE A 95 8.83 6.32 8.45
CA PHE A 95 8.85 5.89 9.86
C PHE A 95 9.83 4.73 10.08
N HIS A 96 9.76 3.67 9.27
CA HIS A 96 10.63 2.49 9.36
C HIS A 96 12.11 2.88 9.27
N PHE A 97 12.47 3.67 8.25
CA PHE A 97 13.85 4.11 8.07
C PHE A 97 14.35 4.98 9.22
N LYS A 98 13.52 5.87 9.78
CA LYS A 98 13.90 6.68 10.95
C LYS A 98 14.21 5.81 12.17
N GLU A 99 13.42 4.77 12.40
CA GLU A 99 13.66 3.83 13.50
C GLU A 99 14.97 3.04 13.30
N GLU A 100 15.22 2.53 12.08
CA GLU A 100 16.47 1.84 11.76
C GLU A 100 17.69 2.78 11.84
N GLU A 101 17.55 4.02 11.38
CA GLU A 101 18.60 5.03 11.46
C GLU A 101 18.94 5.41 12.89
N SER A 102 17.92 5.50 13.76
CA SER A 102 18.11 5.68 15.20
C SER A 102 18.89 4.50 15.80
N LEU A 103 18.53 3.25 15.47
CA LEU A 103 19.28 2.07 15.91
C LEU A 103 20.72 2.06 15.37
N MET A 104 20.89 2.41 14.10
CA MET A 104 22.21 2.55 13.47
C MET A 104 23.07 3.53 14.24
N ASP A 105 22.57 4.73 14.52
CA ASP A 105 23.38 5.79 15.15
C ASP A 105 23.88 5.39 16.54
N ARG A 106 23.12 4.56 17.26
CA ARG A 106 23.54 3.98 18.56
C ARG A 106 24.59 2.87 18.43
N CYS A 107 24.70 2.22 17.28
CA CYS A 107 25.60 1.10 17.07
C CYS A 107 27.02 1.58 16.74
N ILE A 108 27.98 1.35 17.64
CA ILE A 108 29.34 1.90 17.52
C ILE A 108 30.15 1.12 16.50
N ALA A 109 30.04 -0.21 16.49
CA ALA A 109 30.75 -1.10 15.57
C ALA A 109 30.24 -1.00 14.11
N TYR A 110 29.09 -0.36 13.88
CA TYR A 110 28.64 -0.07 12.52
C TYR A 110 29.33 1.20 12.01
N GLU A 111 30.33 1.03 11.17
CA GLU A 111 31.20 2.15 10.72
C GLU A 111 30.40 3.31 10.11
N ALA A 112 30.86 4.55 10.36
CA ALA A 112 30.20 5.77 9.90
C ALA A 112 30.00 5.80 8.37
N SER A 113 31.00 5.39 7.59
CA SER A 113 30.89 5.30 6.13
C SER A 113 29.82 4.29 5.68
N VAL A 114 29.60 3.22 6.44
CA VAL A 114 28.58 2.22 6.16
C VAL A 114 27.19 2.76 6.55
N LYS A 115 27.08 3.48 7.67
CA LYS A 115 25.85 4.22 8.05
C LYS A 115 25.42 5.20 6.97
N ASP A 116 26.35 6.03 6.50
CA ASP A 116 26.06 7.06 5.50
C ASP A 116 25.57 6.44 4.19
N ASN A 117 26.21 5.36 3.75
CA ASN A 117 25.75 4.60 2.58
C ASN A 117 24.36 4.00 2.79
N HIS A 118 24.08 3.45 3.98
CA HIS A 118 22.76 2.91 4.30
C HIS A 118 21.68 4.01 4.22
N LYS A 119 21.88 5.13 4.93
CA LYS A 119 21.01 6.32 4.90
C LYS A 119 20.81 6.88 3.49
N GLU A 120 21.85 6.83 2.65
CA GLU A 120 21.75 7.24 1.25
C GLU A 120 20.81 6.33 0.46
N THR A 121 20.84 5.01 0.69
CA THR A 121 19.90 4.10 0.03
C THR A 121 18.45 4.38 0.43
N HIS A 122 18.18 4.71 1.70
CA HIS A 122 16.86 5.13 2.17
C HIS A 122 16.37 6.39 1.46
N ARG A 123 17.21 7.43 1.42
CA ARG A 123 16.87 8.71 0.77
C ARG A 123 16.58 8.54 -0.73
N LYS A 124 17.35 7.70 -1.42
CA LYS A 124 17.09 7.36 -2.83
C LYS A 124 15.77 6.60 -3.02
N PHE A 125 15.47 5.65 -2.14
CA PHE A 125 14.22 4.90 -2.18
C PHE A 125 13.00 5.80 -2.03
N ILE A 126 12.99 6.63 -0.97
CA ILE A 126 11.93 7.61 -0.71
C ILE A 126 11.73 8.55 -1.91
N SER A 127 12.81 9.12 -2.44
CA SER A 127 12.76 10.02 -3.61
C SER A 127 12.13 9.33 -4.83
N LYS A 128 12.50 8.07 -5.11
CA LYS A 128 11.95 7.30 -6.23
C LYS A 128 10.46 6.97 -6.03
N ILE A 129 10.03 6.61 -4.82
CA ILE A 129 8.60 6.39 -4.51
C ILE A 129 7.80 7.67 -4.73
N PHE A 130 8.24 8.80 -4.18
CA PHE A 130 7.54 10.06 -4.36
C PHE A 130 7.43 10.45 -5.84
N SER A 131 8.51 10.30 -6.61
CA SER A 131 8.48 10.55 -8.05
C SER A 131 7.47 9.68 -8.80
N LEU A 132 7.33 8.41 -8.41
CA LEU A 132 6.37 7.50 -9.01
C LEU A 132 4.93 7.81 -8.58
N LYS A 133 4.71 8.09 -7.28
CA LYS A 133 3.40 8.51 -6.75
C LYS A 133 2.89 9.75 -7.48
N SER A 134 3.71 10.79 -7.60
CA SER A 134 3.32 12.02 -8.30
C SER A 134 2.94 11.76 -9.77
N LYS A 135 3.66 10.87 -10.47
CA LYS A 135 3.28 10.48 -11.84
C LYS A 135 1.93 9.76 -11.89
N VAL A 136 1.64 8.90 -10.91
CA VAL A 136 0.35 8.21 -10.82
C VAL A 136 -0.77 9.23 -10.57
N GLU A 137 -0.59 10.18 -9.66
CA GLU A 137 -1.54 11.26 -9.36
C GLU A 137 -1.78 12.17 -10.57
N GLU A 138 -0.72 12.57 -11.27
CA GLU A 138 -0.83 13.46 -12.44
C GLU A 138 -1.52 12.79 -13.63
N THR A 139 -1.22 11.51 -13.88
CA THR A 139 -1.63 10.83 -15.11
C THR A 139 -2.81 9.90 -14.95
N HIS A 140 -3.17 9.54 -13.70
CA HIS A 140 -4.16 8.50 -13.38
C HIS A 140 -3.92 7.18 -14.15
N ASN A 141 -2.64 6.87 -14.40
CA ASN A 141 -2.24 5.73 -15.23
C ASN A 141 -1.61 4.63 -14.37
N SER A 142 -2.30 3.48 -14.32
CA SER A 142 -1.87 2.30 -13.57
C SER A 142 -0.53 1.71 -14.04
N ARG A 143 -0.04 2.07 -15.23
CA ARG A 143 1.32 1.69 -15.69
C ARG A 143 2.41 2.21 -14.75
N PHE A 144 2.28 3.43 -14.23
CA PHE A 144 3.27 3.97 -13.29
C PHE A 144 3.15 3.31 -11.92
N ALA A 145 1.95 2.90 -11.52
CA ALA A 145 1.75 2.10 -10.32
C ALA A 145 2.43 0.73 -10.45
N MET A 146 2.36 0.09 -11.63
CA MET A 146 3.08 -1.15 -11.91
C MET A 146 4.61 -0.97 -11.89
N GLU A 147 5.14 0.12 -12.48
CA GLU A 147 6.57 0.44 -12.38
C GLU A 147 7.01 0.58 -10.92
N ALA A 148 6.19 1.25 -10.11
CA ALA A 148 6.45 1.38 -8.68
C ALA A 148 6.40 0.05 -7.95
N LEU A 149 5.41 -0.79 -8.24
CA LEU A 149 5.28 -2.10 -7.63
C LEU A 149 6.53 -2.95 -7.84
N MET A 150 7.03 -3.02 -9.08
CA MET A 150 8.26 -3.76 -9.41
C MET A 150 9.48 -3.19 -8.68
N PHE A 151 9.61 -1.86 -8.66
CA PHE A 151 10.71 -1.20 -7.95
C PHE A 151 10.65 -1.48 -6.43
N LEU A 152 9.47 -1.33 -5.83
CA LEU A 152 9.23 -1.56 -4.40
C LEU A 152 9.56 -3.01 -4.01
N SER A 153 9.06 -3.98 -4.77
CA SER A 153 9.29 -5.41 -4.49
C SER A 153 10.77 -5.77 -4.57
N ASP A 154 11.43 -5.39 -5.65
CA ASP A 154 12.82 -5.77 -5.89
C ASP A 154 13.76 -5.09 -4.90
N TRP A 155 13.53 -3.79 -4.65
CA TRP A 155 14.35 -3.01 -3.73
C TRP A 155 14.19 -3.52 -2.30
N LEU A 156 12.95 -3.70 -1.82
CA LEU A 156 12.72 -4.10 -0.43
C LEU A 156 13.36 -5.46 -0.13
N ILE A 157 13.15 -6.48 -0.96
CA ILE A 157 13.72 -7.81 -0.74
C ILE A 157 15.25 -7.77 -0.75
N THR A 158 15.83 -7.05 -1.72
CA THR A 158 17.29 -6.88 -1.80
C THR A 158 17.84 -6.17 -0.58
N HIS A 159 17.15 -5.12 -0.12
CA HIS A 159 17.56 -4.31 1.02
C HIS A 159 17.53 -5.12 2.33
N ILE A 160 16.42 -5.82 2.61
CA ILE A 160 16.27 -6.71 3.77
C ILE A 160 17.40 -7.75 3.79
N CYS A 161 17.59 -8.44 2.67
CA CYS A 161 18.49 -9.59 2.61
C CYS A 161 19.99 -9.23 2.68
N ILE A 162 20.35 -8.01 2.29
CA ILE A 162 21.75 -7.59 2.16
C ILE A 162 22.10 -6.53 3.19
N THR A 163 21.40 -5.40 3.17
CA THR A 163 21.73 -4.21 3.95
C THR A 163 21.26 -4.35 5.39
N ASP A 164 19.99 -4.66 5.60
CA ASP A 164 19.42 -4.75 6.95
C ASP A 164 19.92 -5.97 7.68
N LYS A 165 20.12 -7.07 6.95
CA LYS A 165 20.77 -8.28 7.48
C LYS A 165 22.17 -7.98 8.00
N LYS A 166 22.91 -7.07 7.36
CA LYS A 166 24.21 -6.62 7.86
C LYS A 166 24.02 -5.81 9.14
N LEU A 167 23.17 -4.79 9.12
CA LEU A 167 22.86 -3.96 10.30
C LEU A 167 22.46 -4.82 11.51
N CYS A 168 21.49 -5.73 11.34
CA CYS A 168 20.97 -6.58 12.41
C CYS A 168 22.04 -7.46 13.06
N ARG A 169 23.09 -7.87 12.34
CA ARG A 169 24.22 -8.59 12.95
C ARG A 169 24.98 -7.70 13.94
N PHE A 170 25.21 -6.44 13.61
CA PHE A 170 25.88 -5.48 14.49
C PHE A 170 25.00 -5.11 15.69
N LEU A 171 23.71 -4.85 15.46
CA LEU A 171 22.75 -4.55 16.54
C LEU A 171 22.73 -5.67 17.60
N LYS A 172 22.66 -6.93 17.16
CA LYS A 172 22.69 -8.09 18.06
C LYS A 172 24.04 -8.25 18.77
N ALA A 173 25.15 -7.99 18.09
CA ALA A 173 26.48 -8.07 18.71
C ALA A 173 26.65 -7.06 19.84
N GLU A 174 26.01 -5.89 19.75
CA GLU A 174 26.05 -4.84 20.77
C GLU A 174 24.83 -4.87 21.73
N ASN A 175 23.94 -5.86 21.64
CA ASN A 175 22.71 -5.98 22.42
C ASN A 175 21.73 -4.80 22.28
N ILE A 176 21.78 -4.09 21.16
CA ILE A 176 20.93 -2.93 20.84
C ILE A 176 19.53 -3.38 20.37
N ASP A 177 19.42 -4.64 19.93
CA ASP A 177 18.19 -5.28 19.43
C ASP A 177 17.08 -5.44 20.48
N LYS A 178 17.42 -5.26 21.76
CA LYS A 178 16.50 -5.43 22.90
C LYS A 178 15.75 -4.16 23.30
N ASP A 179 16.14 -3.01 22.77
CA ASP A 179 15.60 -1.70 23.16
C ASP A 179 14.27 -1.35 22.46
N TYR A 180 13.50 -2.36 22.05
CA TYR A 180 12.25 -2.12 21.36
C TYR A 180 11.15 -1.67 22.33
N HIS A 181 10.74 -0.41 22.19
CA HIS A 181 9.48 0.09 22.72
C HIS A 181 8.45 0.06 21.59
N ARG A 182 7.41 -0.76 21.76
CA ARG A 182 6.29 -0.84 20.81
C ARG A 182 5.65 0.55 20.70
N ASN A 183 5.74 1.16 19.52
CA ASN A 183 5.16 2.48 19.25
C ASN A 183 3.67 2.34 18.85
N GLN A 184 2.80 3.18 19.40
CA GLN A 184 1.36 3.22 19.14
C GLN A 184 1.01 3.31 17.63
N ALA A 185 1.87 3.94 16.83
CA ALA A 185 1.73 4.01 15.36
C ALA A 185 1.72 2.63 14.67
N MET A 186 2.37 1.61 15.27
CA MET A 186 2.27 0.22 14.81
C MET A 186 0.85 -0.32 14.92
N ASP A 187 0.18 0.02 16.03
CA ASP A 187 -1.15 -0.48 16.31
C ASP A 187 -2.16 0.18 15.36
N ASP A 188 -2.00 1.46 15.01
CA ASP A 188 -2.90 2.16 14.08
C ASP A 188 -2.83 1.61 12.64
N ILE A 189 -1.66 1.17 12.19
CA ILE A 189 -1.48 0.58 10.85
C ILE A 189 -1.92 -0.89 10.83
N LYS A 190 -1.60 -1.67 11.87
CA LYS A 190 -2.11 -3.05 12.03
C LYS A 190 -3.64 -3.10 12.21
N ASN A 191 -4.23 -2.12 12.89
CA ASN A 191 -5.67 -2.07 13.10
C ASN A 191 -6.46 -1.73 11.81
N TYR A 192 -5.80 -1.20 10.78
CA TYR A 192 -6.38 -1.03 9.44
C TYR A 192 -6.22 -2.30 8.56
N GLU A 193 -5.67 -3.39 9.09
CA GLU A 193 -5.19 -4.56 8.32
C GLU A 193 -5.97 -5.86 8.52
N VAL A 194 -7.12 -5.86 9.21
CA VAL A 194 -7.92 -7.07 9.49
C VAL A 194 -8.68 -7.61 8.27
N SER A 195 -8.05 -7.68 7.08
CA SER A 195 -8.69 -8.24 5.87
C SER A 195 -7.73 -8.97 4.92
N ILE A 196 -6.52 -9.35 5.36
CA ILE A 196 -5.68 -10.31 4.62
C ILE A 196 -5.63 -11.61 5.43
N PRO A 197 -6.10 -12.75 4.88
CA PRO A 197 -5.99 -14.04 5.54
C PRO A 197 -4.52 -14.35 5.82
N GLN A 198 -4.18 -14.50 7.11
CA GLN A 198 -2.90 -15.06 7.52
C GLN A 198 -2.79 -16.46 6.89
N GLN A 199 -1.69 -16.73 6.17
CA GLN A 199 -1.41 -18.06 5.63
C GLN A 199 -1.52 -19.10 6.78
N PRO A 200 -2.11 -20.28 6.55
CA PRO A 200 -2.09 -21.34 7.55
C PRO A 200 -0.64 -21.70 7.86
N GLN A 201 -0.28 -21.70 9.14
CA GLN A 201 0.98 -22.31 9.56
C GLN A 201 0.86 -23.82 9.37
N GLU A 202 1.71 -24.39 8.52
CA GLU A 202 1.90 -25.85 8.40
C GLU A 202 2.55 -26.44 9.65
#